data_AF-A0A6G0YHB7-F1
#
_entry.id   AF-A0A6G0YHB7-F1
#
_cell.length_a   1.000
_cell.length_b   1.000
_cell.length_c   1.000
_cell.angle_alpha   90.00
_cell.angle_beta   90.00
_cell.angle_gamma   90.00
#
_symmetry.space_group_name_H-M   'P 1'
#
loop_
_entity.id
_entity.type
_entity.pdbx_description
1 polymer ?
#
loop_
_entity_poly.entity_id
_entity_poly.type
_entity_poly.pdbx_seq_one_letter_code
_entity_poly.pdbx_strand_id
1 'polypeptide(L)'
;MEWNNNSTHKFVIVDFEFSTINKSSIVLLSGAISNTLDRFKIRKLEGRPLLLPLDEEVRPMRDQEFCLAIREINRIFKCKTEFRDVCLDQLNKCLKTKINNLTPIFIENYILKSDKINVLVVWNGDSNEIILCRLGIQRFPILSITCYDKLFNQTYSIQLKNLQTKEIIFEVEIGTFNKTRRMLNLKETHDIICSKNHKMTYDPRTNVKFIKCIFDYIIKKQRYENLIKHFI
;
A
#
# COMPACT_ATOMS: atom_id res chain seq x y z
N MET A 1 -14.30 -10.97 13.88
CA MET A 1 -13.32 -10.82 14.97
C MET A 1 -13.49 -9.41 15.51
N GLU A 2 -13.89 -9.29 16.77
CA GLU A 2 -14.03 -8.00 17.42
C GLU A 2 -12.64 -7.51 17.83
N TRP A 3 -12.11 -6.54 17.10
CA TRP A 3 -10.93 -5.79 17.53
C TRP A 3 -11.29 -5.12 18.86
N ASN A 4 -10.63 -5.53 19.93
CA ASN A 4 -10.95 -5.14 21.30
C ASN A 4 -10.69 -3.64 21.48
N ASN A 5 -11.67 -2.86 21.95
CA ASN A 5 -11.53 -1.40 22.05
C ASN A 5 -10.41 -0.95 23.01
N ASN A 6 -9.97 -1.85 23.91
CA ASN A 6 -8.84 -1.66 24.84
C ASN A 6 -7.45 -1.86 24.21
N SER A 7 -7.35 -1.92 22.87
CA SER A 7 -6.07 -2.06 22.20
C SER A 7 -5.19 -0.81 22.40
N THR A 8 -3.95 -0.96 22.84
CA THR A 8 -2.99 0.17 22.97
C THR A 8 -2.45 0.65 21.61
N HIS A 9 -2.54 -0.20 20.59
CA HIS A 9 -2.02 0.09 19.25
C HIS A 9 -3.15 0.19 18.22
N LYS A 10 -2.92 1.01 17.20
CA LYS A 10 -3.72 1.12 15.99
C LYS A 10 -2.85 0.74 14.79
N PHE A 11 -3.29 -0.27 14.05
CA PHE A 11 -2.64 -0.64 12.79
C PHE A 11 -3.32 0.09 11.65
N VAL A 12 -2.54 0.77 10.82
CA VAL A 12 -3.01 1.54 9.67
C VAL A 12 -2.43 0.91 8.41
N ILE A 13 -3.31 0.33 7.60
CA ILE A 13 -2.96 -0.28 6.33
C ILE A 13 -3.02 0.79 5.25
N VAL A 14 -1.93 0.92 4.50
CA VAL A 14 -1.78 1.89 3.42
C VAL A 14 -1.25 1.21 2.16
N ASP A 15 -1.73 1.66 1.02
CA ASP A 15 -1.20 1.30 -0.29
C ASP A 15 -1.24 2.52 -1.21
N PHE A 16 -0.14 2.77 -1.92
CA PHE A 16 -0.01 3.91 -2.82
C PHE A 16 0.10 3.46 -4.27
N GLU A 17 -0.61 4.15 -5.16
CA GLU A 17 -0.41 4.04 -6.60
C GLU A 17 0.50 5.19 -7.05
N PHE A 18 1.64 4.84 -7.63
CA PHE A 18 2.64 5.81 -8.02
C PHE A 18 3.38 5.37 -9.29
N SER A 19 4.09 6.32 -9.89
CA SER A 19 5.00 6.09 -11.01
C SER A 19 6.31 6.82 -10.77
N THR A 20 7.41 6.32 -11.31
CA THR A 20 8.70 7.01 -11.27
C THR A 20 8.90 7.82 -12.56
N ILE A 21 9.25 9.09 -12.41
CA ILE A 21 9.57 9.99 -13.52
C ILE A 21 11.03 10.46 -13.36
N ASN A 22 11.76 10.56 -14.47
CA ASN A 22 13.13 11.06 -14.50
C ASN A 22 14.10 10.38 -13.50
N LYS A 23 14.13 9.03 -13.51
CA LYS A 23 14.98 8.13 -12.69
C LYS A 23 14.83 8.25 -11.15
N SER A 24 14.60 9.44 -10.59
CA SER A 24 14.62 9.71 -9.15
C SER A 24 13.31 10.29 -8.61
N SER A 25 12.48 10.95 -9.42
CA SER A 25 11.22 11.55 -8.94
C SER A 25 10.10 10.52 -8.90
N ILE A 26 9.23 10.62 -7.90
CA ILE A 26 8.03 9.79 -7.79
C ILE A 26 6.83 10.69 -8.03
N VAL A 27 5.87 10.25 -8.83
CA VAL A 27 4.54 10.83 -8.93
C VAL A 27 3.58 9.93 -8.20
N LEU A 28 3.03 10.43 -7.09
CA LEU A 28 1.97 9.77 -6.35
C LEU A 28 0.63 10.11 -6.99
N LEU A 29 0.01 9.10 -7.59
CA LEU A 29 -1.23 9.26 -8.37
C LEU A 29 -2.46 9.15 -7.48
N SER A 30 -2.48 8.13 -6.63
CA SER A 30 -3.59 7.85 -5.73
C SER A 30 -3.13 6.92 -4.61
N GLY A 31 -4.03 6.54 -3.72
CA GLY A 31 -3.78 5.50 -2.75
C GLY A 31 -5.05 5.10 -2.01
N ALA A 32 -4.90 4.25 -1.03
CA ALA A 32 -5.96 3.94 -0.09
C ALA A 32 -5.38 3.72 1.30
N ILE A 33 -6.19 4.05 2.31
CA ILE A 33 -5.81 3.92 3.71
C ILE A 33 -7.00 3.40 4.53
N SER A 34 -6.71 2.52 5.50
CA SER A 34 -7.69 2.01 6.45
C SER A 34 -7.00 1.77 7.78
N ASN A 35 -7.65 2.10 8.88
CA ASN A 35 -7.19 1.68 10.20
C ASN A 35 -8.02 0.50 10.76
N THR A 36 -7.51 -0.19 11.77
CA THR A 36 -8.19 -1.32 12.45
C THR A 36 -9.35 -0.90 13.35
N LEU A 37 -9.42 0.36 13.79
CA LEU A 37 -10.50 0.87 14.65
C LEU A 37 -11.81 1.08 13.89
N ASP A 38 -11.73 1.58 12.65
CA ASP A 38 -12.90 1.88 11.81
C ASP A 38 -13.52 0.63 11.14
N ARG A 39 -13.07 -0.56 11.54
CA ARG A 39 -13.36 -1.96 11.12
C ARG A 39 -13.51 -2.23 9.61
N PHE A 40 -14.07 -1.35 8.78
CA PHE A 40 -14.28 -1.58 7.34
C PHE A 40 -14.17 -0.35 6.43
N LYS A 41 -13.99 0.88 6.95
CA LYS A 41 -13.99 2.05 6.09
C LYS A 41 -12.63 2.33 5.44
N ILE A 42 -12.40 1.71 4.28
CA ILE A 42 -11.27 2.06 3.42
C ILE A 42 -11.53 3.44 2.81
N ARG A 43 -10.60 4.37 3.02
CA ARG A 43 -10.60 5.69 2.41
C ARG A 43 -9.70 5.66 1.19
N LYS A 44 -10.24 6.05 0.04
CA LYS A 44 -9.43 6.34 -1.14
C LYS A 44 -8.75 7.70 -0.94
N LEU A 45 -7.47 7.75 -1.29
CA LEU A 45 -6.67 8.96 -1.37
C LEU A 45 -6.65 9.38 -2.83
N GLU A 46 -7.30 10.49 -3.13
CA GLU A 46 -7.42 11.05 -4.46
C GLU A 46 -7.41 12.57 -4.40
N GLY A 47 -7.04 13.15 -5.53
CA GLY A 47 -6.77 14.57 -5.66
C GLY A 47 -5.86 14.76 -6.85
N ARG A 48 -5.25 15.93 -6.93
CA ARG A 48 -4.23 16.22 -7.92
C ARG A 48 -2.94 15.46 -7.56
N PRO A 49 -2.41 14.59 -8.43
CA PRO A 49 -1.16 13.88 -8.21
C PRO A 49 -0.04 14.74 -7.63
N LEU A 50 0.67 14.19 -6.67
CA LEU A 50 1.80 14.83 -6.02
C LEU A 50 3.09 14.44 -6.73
N LEU A 51 3.89 15.43 -7.08
CA LEU A 51 5.28 15.22 -7.41
C LEU A 51 6.07 15.15 -6.10
N LEU A 52 6.78 14.04 -5.92
CA LEU A 52 7.68 13.73 -4.83
C LEU A 52 9.12 13.70 -5.39
N PRO A 53 9.74 14.87 -5.62
CA PRO A 53 11.12 14.95 -6.08
C PRO A 53 12.09 14.48 -4.98
N LEU A 54 13.37 14.28 -5.33
CA LEU A 54 14.39 13.86 -4.35
C LEU A 54 14.90 15.04 -3.50
N ASP A 55 15.14 16.18 -4.15
CA ASP A 55 15.86 17.33 -3.58
C ASP A 55 15.02 18.62 -3.55
N GLU A 56 13.71 18.52 -3.79
CA GLU A 56 12.77 19.64 -3.79
C GLU A 56 11.58 19.32 -2.87
N GLU A 57 10.75 20.32 -2.59
CA GLU A 57 9.53 20.13 -1.81
C GLU A 57 8.47 19.31 -2.57
N VAL A 58 7.71 18.53 -1.81
CA VAL A 58 6.52 17.86 -2.31
C VAL A 58 5.48 18.89 -2.72
N ARG A 59 4.98 18.76 -3.95
CA ARG A 59 3.96 19.66 -4.47
C ARG A 59 3.00 18.95 -5.42
N PRO A 60 1.78 19.47 -5.63
CA PRO A 60 0.95 19.01 -6.73
C PRO A 60 1.67 19.18 -8.08
N MET A 61 1.47 18.23 -8.99
CA MET A 61 1.93 18.36 -10.37
C MET A 61 1.27 19.55 -11.05
N ARG A 62 2.02 20.32 -11.85
CA ARG A 62 1.51 21.47 -12.63
C ARG A 62 0.75 21.01 -13.87
N ASP A 63 -0.12 21.86 -14.43
CA ASP A 63 -0.94 21.49 -15.60
C ASP A 63 -0.07 21.11 -16.81
N GLN A 64 1.06 21.80 -16.99
CA GLN A 64 2.04 21.48 -18.02
C GLN A 64 2.64 20.08 -17.82
N GLU A 65 2.96 19.69 -16.59
CA GLU A 65 3.51 18.36 -16.25
C GLU A 65 2.48 17.25 -16.51
N PHE A 66 1.19 17.52 -16.24
CA PHE A 66 0.09 16.63 -16.61
C PHE A 66 -0.02 16.46 -18.12
N CYS A 67 -0.03 17.56 -18.87
CA CYS A 67 -0.10 17.50 -20.33
C CYS A 67 1.06 16.70 -20.93
N LEU A 68 2.27 16.83 -20.36
CA LEU A 68 3.43 16.04 -20.76
C LEU A 68 3.25 14.56 -20.42
N ALA A 69 2.77 14.23 -19.22
CA ALA A 69 2.51 12.84 -18.82
C ALA A 69 1.48 12.15 -19.74
N ILE A 70 0.40 12.86 -20.11
CA ILE A 70 -0.61 12.37 -21.05
C ILE A 70 0.03 12.11 -22.43
N ARG A 71 0.88 13.03 -22.93
CA ARG A 71 1.58 12.85 -24.20
C ARG A 71 2.53 11.63 -24.16
N GLU A 72 3.27 11.46 -23.08
CA GLU A 72 4.19 10.33 -22.92
C GLU A 72 3.47 8.98 -22.81
N ILE A 73 2.35 8.90 -22.09
CA ILE A 73 1.53 7.68 -22.03
C ILE A 73 1.01 7.32 -23.42
N ASN A 74 0.51 8.31 -24.17
CA ASN A 74 0.09 8.09 -25.56
C ASN A 74 1.23 7.59 -26.45
N ARG A 75 2.45 8.11 -26.25
CA ARG A 75 3.66 7.73 -27.01
C ARG A 75 4.14 6.32 -26.67
N ILE A 76 4.29 5.99 -25.38
CA ILE A 76 4.81 4.72 -24.88
C ILE A 76 3.85 3.57 -25.21
N PHE A 77 2.55 3.78 -24.97
CA PHE A 77 1.53 2.77 -25.17
C PHE A 77 0.82 2.90 -26.51
N LYS A 78 1.51 3.44 -27.53
CA LYS A 78 0.96 3.65 -28.89
C LYS A 78 0.29 2.39 -29.46
N CYS A 79 0.88 1.22 -29.22
CA CYS A 79 0.40 -0.08 -29.70
C CYS A 79 -0.31 -0.93 -28.63
N LYS A 80 -0.45 -0.43 -27.40
CA LYS A 80 -1.07 -1.13 -26.26
C LYS A 80 -2.26 -0.32 -25.73
N THR A 81 -3.28 -0.19 -26.57
CA THR A 81 -4.42 0.71 -26.36
C THR A 81 -5.18 0.43 -25.07
N GLU A 82 -5.40 -0.83 -24.70
CA GLU A 82 -6.07 -1.18 -23.44
C GLU A 82 -5.35 -0.62 -22.21
N PHE A 83 -4.03 -0.81 -22.12
CA PHE A 83 -3.22 -0.28 -21.01
C PHE A 83 -3.18 1.25 -21.03
N ARG A 84 -3.01 1.84 -22.21
CA ARG A 84 -3.03 3.29 -22.40
C ARG A 84 -4.32 3.89 -21.84
N ASP A 85 -5.46 3.33 -22.23
CA ASP A 85 -6.76 3.89 -21.92
C ASP A 85 -7.07 3.75 -20.41
N VAL A 86 -6.63 2.66 -19.76
CA VAL A 86 -6.69 2.51 -18.29
C VAL A 86 -5.84 3.58 -17.59
N CYS A 87 -4.59 3.79 -18.03
CA CYS A 87 -3.71 4.80 -17.43
C CYS A 87 -4.25 6.23 -17.62
N LEU A 88 -4.76 6.54 -18.81
CA LEU A 88 -5.36 7.85 -19.10
C LEU A 88 -6.66 8.07 -18.31
N ASP A 89 -7.49 7.04 -18.16
CA ASP A 89 -8.70 7.11 -17.34
C ASP A 89 -8.36 7.39 -15.86
N GLN A 90 -7.35 6.71 -15.30
CA GLN A 90 -6.87 6.99 -13.94
C GLN A 90 -6.37 8.43 -13.77
N LEU A 91 -5.54 8.93 -14.69
CA LEU A 91 -5.06 10.32 -14.66
C LEU A 91 -6.20 11.34 -14.81
N ASN A 92 -7.13 11.10 -15.73
CA ASN A 92 -8.29 11.96 -15.94
C ASN A 92 -9.20 12.00 -14.71
N LYS A 93 -9.38 10.87 -14.02
CA LYS A 93 -10.12 10.82 -12.74
C LYS A 93 -9.46 11.68 -11.68
N CYS A 94 -8.13 11.75 -11.63
CA CYS A 94 -7.40 12.61 -10.72
C CYS A 94 -7.61 14.11 -10.99
N LEU A 95 -7.84 14.51 -12.24
CA LEU A 95 -8.14 15.90 -12.59
C LEU A 95 -9.60 16.30 -12.33
N LYS A 96 -10.51 15.33 -12.47
CA LYS A 96 -11.96 15.56 -12.34
C LYS A 96 -12.49 15.40 -10.91
N THR A 97 -11.71 14.83 -9.99
CA THR A 97 -12.16 14.64 -8.61
C THR A 97 -12.34 15.98 -7.90
N LYS A 98 -13.45 16.09 -7.16
CA LYS A 98 -13.70 17.22 -6.25
C LYS A 98 -13.10 16.99 -4.86
N ILE A 99 -12.61 15.78 -4.60
CA ILE A 99 -11.98 15.38 -3.34
C ILE A 99 -10.49 15.63 -3.49
N ASN A 100 -9.89 16.33 -2.52
CA ASN A 100 -8.45 16.56 -2.45
C ASN A 100 -7.92 16.11 -1.08
N ASN A 101 -7.86 14.80 -0.90
CA ASN A 101 -7.35 14.17 0.33
C ASN A 101 -6.03 13.42 0.09
N LEU A 102 -5.50 13.45 -1.13
CA LEU A 102 -4.12 13.06 -1.45
C LEU A 102 -3.15 14.19 -1.08
N THR A 103 -2.99 14.45 0.21
CA THR A 103 -2.04 15.44 0.74
C THR A 103 -1.28 14.86 1.93
N PRO A 104 -0.02 15.28 2.16
CA PRO A 104 0.74 14.83 3.34
C PRO A 104 -0.03 15.06 4.64
N ILE A 105 -0.61 16.25 4.80
CA ILE A 105 -1.38 16.67 5.97
C ILE A 105 -2.58 15.74 6.21
N PHE A 106 -3.36 15.44 5.17
CA PHE A 106 -4.52 14.56 5.34
C PHE A 106 -4.12 13.14 5.74
N ILE A 107 -3.10 12.59 5.08
CA ILE A 107 -2.61 11.23 5.33
C ILE A 107 -2.11 11.12 6.78
N GLU A 108 -1.30 12.08 7.22
CA GLU A 108 -0.77 12.11 8.58
C GLU A 108 -1.86 12.28 9.64
N ASN A 109 -2.80 13.22 9.43
CA ASN A 109 -3.94 13.40 10.34
C ASN A 109 -4.82 12.15 10.42
N TYR A 110 -4.97 11.41 9.31
CA TYR A 110 -5.68 10.14 9.33
C TYR A 110 -4.97 9.11 10.20
N ILE A 111 -3.63 9.00 10.07
CA ILE A 111 -2.81 8.11 10.89
C ILE A 111 -2.90 8.50 12.36
N LEU A 112 -2.87 9.79 12.69
CA LEU A 112 -2.92 10.31 14.06
C LEU A 112 -4.31 10.32 14.71
N LYS A 113 -5.35 9.84 14.02
CA LYS A 113 -6.73 9.87 14.52
C LYS A 113 -6.97 8.86 15.67
N SER A 114 -6.31 9.04 16.82
CA SER A 114 -6.45 8.38 18.14
C SER A 114 -5.17 8.57 18.95
N ASP A 115 -5.26 8.54 20.28
CA ASP A 115 -4.10 8.56 21.21
C ASP A 115 -3.37 7.20 21.34
N LYS A 116 -3.57 6.30 20.38
CA LYS A 116 -2.93 4.98 20.33
C LYS A 116 -1.57 5.05 19.63
N ILE A 117 -0.71 4.07 19.92
CA ILE A 117 0.53 3.87 19.16
C ILE A 117 0.17 3.45 17.73
N ASN A 118 0.58 4.23 16.75
CA ASN A 118 0.21 4.03 15.36
C ASN A 118 1.32 3.26 14.62
N VAL A 119 0.96 2.10 14.06
CA VAL A 119 1.87 1.25 13.29
C VAL A 119 1.32 1.12 11.87
N LEU A 120 2.16 1.41 10.87
CA LEU A 120 1.78 1.27 9.47
C LEU A 120 1.99 -0.16 8.99
N VAL A 121 1.09 -0.65 8.13
CA VAL A 121 1.17 -1.99 7.54
C VAL A 121 1.05 -1.85 6.02
N VAL A 122 2.03 -2.40 5.31
CA VAL A 122 2.16 -2.30 3.84
C VAL A 122 2.49 -3.65 3.23
N TRP A 123 2.20 -3.81 1.94
CA TRP A 123 2.62 -4.97 1.16
C TRP A 123 3.88 -4.64 0.36
N ASN A 124 4.92 -5.48 0.45
CA ASN A 124 6.23 -5.27 -0.21
C ASN A 124 6.69 -3.81 -0.08
N GLY A 125 6.89 -3.39 1.16
CA GLY A 125 6.75 -2.00 1.57
C GLY A 125 7.85 -1.02 1.22
N ASP A 126 8.98 -1.42 0.61
CA ASP A 126 10.14 -0.54 0.40
C ASP A 126 9.77 0.74 -0.38
N SER A 127 8.96 0.62 -1.44
CA SER A 127 8.49 1.79 -2.19
C SER A 127 7.52 2.66 -1.38
N ASN A 128 6.67 2.04 -0.56
CA ASN A 128 5.74 2.76 0.31
C ASN A 128 6.50 3.53 1.41
N GLU A 129 7.56 2.94 1.97
CA GLU A 129 8.47 3.59 2.92
C GLU A 129 9.12 4.82 2.28
N ILE A 130 9.66 4.70 1.06
CA ILE A 130 10.24 5.84 0.33
C ILE A 130 9.21 6.96 0.12
N ILE A 131 7.97 6.60 -0.27
CA ILE A 131 6.90 7.58 -0.49
C ILE A 131 6.54 8.29 0.82
N LEU A 132 6.34 7.54 1.91
CA LEU A 132 6.06 8.10 3.23
C LEU A 132 7.19 9.03 3.69
N CYS A 133 8.45 8.63 3.47
CA CYS A 133 9.61 9.46 3.74
C CYS A 133 9.57 10.78 2.97
N ARG A 134 9.28 10.74 1.66
CA ARG A 134 9.17 11.95 0.84
C ARG A 134 7.99 12.84 1.24
N LEU A 135 6.89 12.24 1.70
CA LEU A 135 5.76 12.97 2.26
C LEU A 135 6.05 13.59 3.64
N GLY A 136 7.23 13.35 4.24
CA GLY A 136 7.58 13.81 5.59
C GLY A 136 7.01 12.94 6.72
N ILE A 137 6.45 11.77 6.40
CA ILE A 137 5.75 10.89 7.34
C ILE A 137 6.68 9.74 7.75
N GLN A 138 7.63 10.01 8.65
CA GLN A 138 8.72 9.07 8.98
C GLN A 138 8.66 8.51 10.41
N ARG A 139 7.84 9.11 11.28
CA ARG A 139 7.81 8.84 12.72
C ARG A 139 7.10 7.54 13.14
N PHE A 140 6.45 6.84 12.21
CA PHE A 140 5.65 5.67 12.54
C PHE A 140 6.40 4.38 12.20
N PRO A 141 6.39 3.36 13.08
CA PRO A 141 6.88 2.04 12.73
C PRO A 141 6.14 1.48 11.51
N ILE A 142 6.89 0.86 10.59
CA ILE A 142 6.33 0.29 9.36
C ILE A 142 6.56 -1.22 9.33
N LEU A 143 5.47 -1.96 9.24
CA LEU A 143 5.44 -3.39 9.00
C LEU A 143 5.23 -3.68 7.52
N SER A 144 6.14 -4.44 6.92
CA SER A 144 5.99 -4.97 5.57
C SER A 144 5.59 -6.43 5.62
N ILE A 145 4.49 -6.74 4.94
CA ILE A 145 4.09 -8.11 4.61
C ILE A 145 4.71 -8.46 3.26
N THR A 146 5.38 -9.60 3.20
CA THR A 146 5.87 -10.20 1.95
C THR A 146 5.46 -11.67 1.89
N CYS A 147 5.49 -12.27 0.70
CA CYS A 147 5.21 -13.69 0.53
C CYS A 147 6.18 -14.29 -0.48
N TYR A 148 6.98 -15.25 -0.05
CA TYR A 148 8.00 -15.83 -0.91
C TYR A 148 8.29 -17.31 -0.63
N ASP A 149 8.80 -17.98 -1.65
CA ASP A 149 9.33 -19.34 -1.60
C ASP A 149 10.81 -19.30 -1.22
N LYS A 150 11.08 -19.67 0.04
CA LYS A 150 12.41 -19.68 0.64
C LYS A 150 13.25 -20.86 0.16
N LEU A 151 12.62 -22.00 -0.15
CA LEU A 151 13.28 -23.28 -0.40
C LEU A 151 13.32 -23.67 -1.88
N PHE A 152 12.73 -22.86 -2.77
CA PHE A 152 12.57 -23.15 -4.20
C PHE A 152 11.78 -24.44 -4.48
N ASN A 153 10.86 -24.78 -3.59
CA ASN A 153 10.02 -25.98 -3.68
C ASN A 153 8.55 -25.66 -3.96
N GLN A 154 8.28 -24.43 -4.43
CA GLN A 154 6.95 -23.88 -4.67
C GLN A 154 6.08 -23.77 -3.41
N THR A 155 6.67 -23.87 -2.23
CA THR A 155 5.99 -23.68 -0.95
C THR A 155 6.25 -22.27 -0.44
N TYR A 156 5.20 -21.50 -0.27
CA TYR A 156 5.30 -20.08 0.04
C TYR A 156 5.01 -19.80 1.50
N SER A 157 5.78 -18.88 2.06
CA SER A 157 5.58 -18.37 3.41
C SER A 157 5.29 -16.88 3.38
N ILE A 158 4.32 -16.47 4.20
CA ILE A 158 4.09 -15.06 4.52
C ILE A 158 5.07 -14.66 5.60
N GLN A 159 5.72 -13.51 5.41
CA GLN A 159 6.62 -12.91 6.38
C GLN A 159 6.13 -11.52 6.75
N LEU A 160 6.11 -11.22 8.05
CA LEU A 160 5.88 -9.89 8.60
C LEU A 160 7.20 -9.36 9.15
N LYS A 161 7.66 -8.25 8.60
CA LYS A 161 8.96 -7.65 8.91
C LYS A 161 8.81 -6.19 9.31
N ASN A 162 9.56 -5.74 10.32
CA ASN A 162 9.73 -4.31 10.57
C ASN A 162 10.70 -3.73 9.53
N LEU A 163 10.26 -2.76 8.73
CA LEU A 163 11.08 -2.19 7.67
C LEU A 163 12.25 -1.37 8.18
N GLN A 164 12.12 -0.75 9.35
CA GLN A 164 13.16 0.12 9.90
C GLN A 164 14.26 -0.71 10.56
N THR A 165 13.89 -1.66 11.42
CA THR A 165 14.87 -2.53 12.12
C THR A 165 15.33 -3.73 11.29
N LYS A 166 14.62 -4.01 10.19
CA LYS A 166 14.76 -5.20 9.34
C LYS A 166 14.50 -6.54 10.07
N GLU A 167 13.98 -6.50 11.30
CA GLU A 167 13.61 -7.68 12.09
C GLU A 167 12.42 -8.43 11.47
N ILE A 168 12.52 -9.75 11.39
CA ILE A 168 11.40 -10.63 11.03
C ILE A 168 10.62 -10.93 12.30
N ILE A 169 9.38 -10.43 12.37
CA ILE A 169 8.51 -10.56 13.54
C ILE A 169 7.73 -11.88 13.50
N PHE A 170 7.36 -12.32 12.29
CA PHE A 170 6.54 -13.51 12.10
C PHE A 170 6.75 -14.10 10.71
N GLU A 171 6.75 -15.42 10.62
CA GLU A 171 6.82 -16.18 9.36
C GLU A 171 5.88 -17.38 9.47
N VAL A 172 5.07 -17.63 8.44
CA VAL A 172 4.17 -18.79 8.39
C VAL A 172 4.01 -19.30 6.98
N GLU A 173 4.07 -20.61 6.81
CA GLU A 173 3.77 -21.28 5.56
C GLU A 173 2.27 -21.18 5.22
N ILE A 174 1.95 -20.86 3.97
CA ILE A 174 0.55 -20.75 3.50
C ILE A 174 0.15 -21.80 2.47
N GLY A 175 1.11 -22.57 1.94
CA GLY A 175 0.88 -23.65 1.00
C GLY A 175 1.65 -23.49 -0.31
N THR A 176 1.26 -24.28 -1.30
CA THR A 176 1.97 -24.38 -2.59
C THR A 176 1.31 -23.54 -3.69
N PHE A 177 2.12 -23.01 -4.59
CA PHE A 177 1.64 -22.26 -5.74
C PHE A 177 2.57 -22.44 -6.96
N ASN A 178 2.04 -22.94 -8.07
CA ASN A 178 2.87 -23.18 -9.25
C ASN A 178 3.22 -21.86 -9.94
N LYS A 179 4.46 -21.40 -9.73
CA LYS A 179 4.99 -20.19 -10.33
C LYS A 179 6.52 -20.27 -10.40
N THR A 180 7.07 -19.76 -11.50
CA THR A 180 8.53 -19.73 -11.73
C THR A 180 9.26 -18.73 -10.84
N ARG A 181 8.58 -17.70 -10.35
CA ARG A 181 9.15 -16.63 -9.52
C ARG A 181 8.99 -16.95 -8.04
N ARG A 182 10.00 -16.58 -7.25
CA ARG A 182 10.01 -16.78 -5.79
C ARG A 182 8.98 -15.97 -5.02
N MET A 183 8.49 -14.85 -5.55
CA MET A 183 7.53 -13.99 -4.85
C MET A 183 6.12 -14.13 -5.41
N LEU A 184 5.16 -14.29 -4.51
CA LEU A 184 3.75 -14.10 -4.86
C LEU A 184 3.40 -12.61 -4.83
N ASN A 185 2.50 -12.21 -5.72
CA ASN A 185 1.89 -10.89 -5.64
C ASN A 185 0.73 -10.90 -4.63
N LEU A 186 0.23 -9.70 -4.30
CA LEU A 186 -0.81 -9.51 -3.31
C LEU A 186 -2.07 -10.35 -3.57
N LYS A 187 -2.48 -10.46 -4.84
CA LYS A 187 -3.66 -11.23 -5.25
C LYS A 187 -3.43 -12.72 -5.08
N GLU A 188 -2.31 -13.24 -5.59
CA GLU A 188 -1.94 -14.65 -5.48
C GLU A 188 -1.86 -15.09 -4.01
N THR A 189 -1.21 -14.30 -3.16
CA THR A 189 -1.17 -14.56 -1.71
C THR A 189 -2.56 -14.52 -1.10
N HIS A 190 -3.37 -13.52 -1.43
CA HIS A 190 -4.75 -13.42 -0.95
C HIS A 190 -5.59 -14.64 -1.33
N ASP A 191 -5.49 -15.10 -2.58
CA ASP A 191 -6.29 -16.21 -3.10
C ASP A 191 -5.97 -17.55 -2.43
N ILE A 192 -4.74 -17.73 -1.93
CA ILE A 192 -4.35 -18.92 -1.14
C ILE A 192 -5.01 -18.90 0.24
N ILE A 193 -5.06 -17.74 0.90
CA ILE A 193 -5.51 -17.65 2.30
C ILE A 193 -7.00 -17.34 2.47
N CYS A 194 -7.65 -16.83 1.42
CA CYS A 194 -9.00 -16.28 1.48
C CYS A 194 -9.88 -16.92 0.41
N SER A 195 -10.84 -17.72 0.84
CA SER A 195 -11.83 -18.38 -0.02
C SER A 195 -12.98 -17.46 -0.48
N LYS A 196 -12.98 -16.18 -0.07
CA LYS A 196 -13.99 -15.22 -0.51
C LYS A 196 -13.60 -14.61 -1.86
N ASN A 197 -14.50 -14.70 -2.84
CA ASN A 197 -14.36 -14.00 -4.10
C ASN A 197 -14.50 -12.48 -3.91
N HIS A 198 -13.37 -11.80 -3.79
CA HIS A 198 -13.30 -10.37 -3.89
C HIS A 198 -13.09 -9.98 -5.35
N LYS A 199 -14.03 -9.22 -5.94
CA LYS A 199 -13.88 -8.74 -7.32
C LYS A 199 -12.64 -7.85 -7.42
N MET A 200 -11.70 -8.24 -8.27
CA MET A 200 -10.49 -7.45 -8.51
C MET A 200 -10.81 -6.24 -9.39
N THR A 201 -10.32 -5.08 -8.97
CA THR A 201 -10.41 -3.81 -9.73
C THR A 201 -9.08 -3.10 -9.62
N TYR A 202 -8.71 -2.30 -10.64
CA TYR A 202 -7.55 -1.39 -10.61
C TYR A 202 -7.83 -0.15 -9.73
N ASP A 203 -8.23 -0.40 -8.48
CA ASP A 203 -8.52 0.61 -7.48
C ASP A 203 -7.69 0.29 -6.23
N PRO A 204 -6.94 1.24 -5.66
CA PRO A 204 -6.09 1.00 -4.50
C PRO A 204 -6.88 0.50 -3.28
N ARG A 205 -8.19 0.77 -3.22
CA ARG A 205 -9.06 0.22 -2.17
C ARG A 205 -9.09 -1.31 -2.17
N THR A 206 -9.00 -1.92 -3.34
CA THR A 206 -8.98 -3.38 -3.48
C THR A 206 -7.68 -3.96 -2.93
N ASN A 207 -6.54 -3.29 -3.18
CA ASN A 207 -5.27 -3.68 -2.58
C ASN A 207 -5.31 -3.59 -1.06
N VAL A 208 -5.75 -2.46 -0.50
CA VAL A 208 -5.91 -2.33 0.96
C VAL A 208 -6.84 -3.40 1.54
N LYS A 209 -7.90 -3.78 0.81
CA LYS A 209 -8.78 -4.88 1.22
C LYS A 209 -8.04 -6.22 1.28
N PHE A 210 -7.21 -6.53 0.28
CA PHE A 210 -6.41 -7.76 0.28
C PHE A 210 -5.36 -7.75 1.40
N ILE A 211 -4.67 -6.62 1.60
CA ILE A 211 -3.69 -6.47 2.68
C ILE A 211 -4.37 -6.65 4.03
N LYS A 212 -5.59 -6.11 4.23
CA LYS A 212 -6.40 -6.35 5.43
C LYS A 212 -6.67 -7.84 5.66
N CYS A 213 -7.09 -8.57 4.63
CA CYS A 213 -7.37 -10.00 4.75
C CYS A 213 -6.10 -10.80 5.11
N ILE A 214 -4.97 -10.46 4.51
CA ILE A 214 -3.68 -11.09 4.82
C ILE A 214 -3.23 -10.74 6.24
N PHE A 215 -3.34 -9.48 6.65
CA PHE A 215 -3.00 -9.06 7.99
C PHE A 215 -3.89 -9.71 9.05
N ASP A 216 -5.20 -9.81 8.80
CA ASP A 216 -6.13 -10.53 9.67
C ASP A 216 -5.76 -12.01 9.80
N TYR A 217 -5.28 -12.65 8.73
CA TYR A 217 -4.76 -14.02 8.77
C TYR A 217 -3.52 -14.12 9.66
N ILE A 218 -2.56 -13.20 9.52
CA ILE A 218 -1.36 -13.12 10.37
C ILE A 218 -1.75 -12.94 11.84
N ILE A 219 -2.65 -12.00 12.15
CA ILE A 219 -3.10 -11.73 13.51
C ILE A 219 -3.78 -12.96 14.13
N LYS A 220 -4.55 -13.74 13.37
CA LYS A 220 -5.13 -15.00 13.86
C LYS A 220 -4.07 -16.03 14.25
N LYS A 221 -2.93 -16.06 13.56
CA LYS A 221 -1.85 -17.02 13.81
C LYS A 221 -0.90 -16.53 14.91
N GLN A 222 -0.43 -15.29 14.81
CA GLN A 222 0.54 -14.70 15.73
C GLN A 222 -0.08 -14.24 17.05
N ARG A 223 -1.39 -13.93 17.04
CA ARG A 223 -2.13 -13.20 18.09
C ARG A 223 -1.68 -11.74 18.24
N TYR A 224 -2.64 -10.88 18.53
CA TYR A 224 -2.43 -9.43 18.62
C TYR A 224 -1.45 -9.05 19.74
N GLU A 225 -1.56 -9.73 20.89
CA GLU A 225 -0.79 -9.47 22.10
C GLU A 225 0.71 -9.76 21.91
N ASN A 226 1.07 -10.65 20.99
CA ASN A 226 2.46 -10.92 20.66
C ASN A 226 3.01 -9.86 19.72
N LEU A 227 2.22 -9.40 18.74
CA LEU A 227 2.65 -8.39 17.79
C LEU A 227 2.96 -7.05 18.47
N ILE A 228 2.16 -6.63 19.45
CA ILE A 228 2.36 -5.34 20.13
C ILE A 228 3.66 -5.27 20.96
N LYS A 229 4.22 -6.41 21.40
CA LYS A 229 5.45 -6.44 22.20
C LYS A 229 6.68 -5.89 21.47
N HIS A 230 6.63 -5.83 20.13
CA HIS A 230 7.71 -5.29 19.30
C HIS A 230 7.69 -3.74 19.21
N PHE A 231 6.75 -3.08 19.88
CA PHE A 231 6.54 -1.62 19.81
C PHE A 231 6.41 -0.96 21.19
N ILE A 232 6.80 -1.68 22.25
CA ILE A 232 6.84 -1.21 23.64
C ILE A 232 8.26 -0.77 23.97
#